data_AF-A0A545UFW3-F1
#
_entry.id   AF-A0A545UFW3-F1
#
_cell.length_a   1.000
_cell.length_b   1.000
_cell.length_c   1.000
_cell.angle_alpha   90.00
_cell.angle_beta   90.00
_cell.angle_gamma   90.00
#
_symmetry.space_group_name_H-M   'P 1'
#
loop_
_entity.id
_entity.type
_entity.pdbx_description
1 polymer ?
#
loop_
_entity_poly.entity_id
_entity_poly.type
_entity_poly.pdbx_seq_one_letter_code
_entity_poly.pdbx_strand_id
1 'polypeptide(L)'
;MKKILFGFMVLFASNTVYADDVDQLSVYDKKAHHEFDQTYSEATDYIDDSLEILDKNLPQLAGPWYISGAKTFVHQYGAQLVFINEHGSLSRGYFLSNTEVVAIDWGNLRGSLSGGNTVIIWHNGTYWYR
;
A
#
# COMPACT_ATOMS: atom_id res chain seq x y z
N MET A 1 -4.35 -11.50 23.43
CA MET A 1 -5.12 -10.48 24.19
C MET A 1 -4.96 -9.15 23.46
N LYS A 2 -6.08 -8.44 23.22
CA LYS A 2 -6.18 -7.17 22.49
C LYS A 2 -5.53 -6.00 23.26
N LYS A 3 -4.89 -5.06 22.55
CA LYS A 3 -4.61 -3.68 22.98
C LYS A 3 -4.86 -2.77 21.78
N ILE A 4 -6.08 -2.24 21.64
CA ILE A 4 -6.55 -0.90 22.08
C ILE A 4 -5.73 0.23 21.45
N LEU A 5 -6.41 0.92 20.52
CA LEU A 5 -6.04 2.10 19.77
C LEU A 5 -6.00 3.32 20.70
N PHE A 6 -4.92 4.12 20.66
CA PHE A 6 -4.90 5.45 21.29
C PHE A 6 -4.82 6.51 20.20
N GLY A 7 -5.93 7.22 19.99
CA GLY A 7 -5.93 8.49 19.28
C GLY A 7 -5.43 9.59 20.21
N PHE A 8 -4.44 10.36 19.77
CA PHE A 8 -4.03 11.58 20.46
C PHE A 8 -4.41 12.79 19.61
N MET A 9 -5.41 13.53 20.11
CA MET A 9 -5.80 14.86 19.65
C MET A 9 -4.82 15.86 20.27
N VAL A 10 -4.18 16.70 19.45
CA VAL A 10 -3.26 17.74 19.94
C VAL A 10 -3.98 19.08 19.96
N LEU A 11 -4.06 19.69 21.14
CA LEU A 11 -4.56 21.04 21.37
C LEU A 11 -3.38 22.02 21.35
N PHE A 12 -3.47 23.11 20.59
CA PHE A 12 -2.44 24.15 20.58
C PHE A 12 -2.69 25.18 21.70
N ALA A 13 -1.67 25.48 22.49
CA ALA A 13 -1.63 26.66 23.34
C ALA A 13 -0.48 27.58 22.87
N SER A 14 -0.84 28.72 22.30
CA SER A 14 0.09 29.80 21.95
C SER A 14 0.39 30.62 23.21
N ASN A 15 1.64 30.71 23.64
CA ASN A 15 2.06 31.67 24.65
C ASN A 15 3.26 32.47 24.14
N THR A 16 3.04 33.77 23.93
CA THR A 16 4.07 34.79 23.73
C THR A 16 4.51 35.30 25.10
N VAL A 17 5.78 35.16 25.47
CA VAL A 17 6.38 35.87 26.62
C VAL A 17 7.77 36.40 26.25
N TYR A 18 7.99 37.64 26.69
CA TYR A 18 9.12 38.53 26.43
C TYR A 18 10.46 38.04 27.00
N ALA A 19 11.52 38.44 26.29
CA ALA A 19 12.91 38.10 26.53
C ALA A 19 13.42 38.61 27.89
N ASP A 20 13.92 37.70 28.73
CA ASP A 20 15.02 37.94 29.68
C ASP A 20 15.63 36.64 30.26
N ASP A 21 15.12 35.44 29.93
CA ASP A 21 15.67 34.13 30.36
C ASP A 21 16.02 33.19 29.19
N VAL A 22 16.84 33.66 28.23
CA VAL A 22 17.06 32.98 26.93
C VAL A 22 17.97 31.74 27.00
N ASP A 23 18.71 31.51 28.09
CA ASP A 23 19.72 30.44 28.10
C ASP A 23 19.23 29.07 28.60
N GLN A 24 18.15 28.98 29.39
CA GLN A 24 17.66 27.67 29.87
C GLN A 24 16.51 27.08 29.05
N LEU A 25 15.72 27.90 28.35
CA LEU A 25 14.64 27.41 27.48
C LEU A 25 15.17 26.75 26.20
N SER A 26 16.34 27.18 25.68
CA SER A 26 16.90 26.63 24.44
C SER A 26 17.40 25.18 24.55
N VAL A 27 17.67 24.70 25.77
CA VAL A 27 18.17 23.35 26.02
C VAL A 27 17.02 22.35 26.17
N TYR A 28 15.94 22.74 26.86
CA TYR A 28 14.74 21.90 26.98
C TYR A 28 14.02 21.74 25.64
N ASP A 29 13.96 22.80 24.84
CA ASP A 29 13.30 22.77 23.53
C ASP A 29 14.09 21.89 22.53
N LYS A 30 15.43 22.01 22.49
CA LYS A 30 16.27 21.20 21.60
C LYS A 30 16.28 19.71 21.95
N LYS A 31 16.23 19.36 23.24
CA LYS A 31 16.19 17.96 23.65
C LYS A 31 14.82 17.33 23.34
N ALA A 32 13.74 18.08 23.55
CA ALA A 32 12.39 17.64 23.19
C ALA A 32 12.22 17.51 21.67
N HIS A 33 12.77 18.44 20.88
CA HIS A 33 12.79 18.34 19.41
C HIS A 33 13.64 17.16 18.93
N HIS A 34 14.80 16.89 19.52
CA HIS A 34 15.66 15.76 19.13
C HIS A 34 15.04 14.39 19.49
N GLU A 35 14.44 14.26 20.67
CA GLU A 35 13.75 13.03 21.09
C GLU A 35 12.45 12.80 20.31
N PHE A 36 11.73 13.88 19.94
CA PHE A 36 10.56 13.80 19.05
C PHE A 36 10.95 13.37 17.64
N ASP A 37 11.99 13.96 17.06
CA ASP A 37 12.47 13.65 15.72
C ASP A 37 13.03 12.22 15.62
N GLN A 38 13.73 11.72 16.65
CA GLN A 38 14.20 10.34 16.70
C GLN A 38 13.05 9.33 16.83
N THR A 39 12.08 9.59 17.72
CA THR A 39 10.96 8.68 17.93
C THR A 39 10.05 8.59 16.69
N TYR A 40 9.85 9.71 15.99
CA TYR A 40 9.12 9.72 14.72
C TYR A 40 9.90 9.04 13.59
N SER A 41 11.21 9.28 13.48
CA SER A 41 12.07 8.65 12.47
C SER A 41 12.12 7.13 12.64
N GLU A 42 12.29 6.64 13.87
CA GLU A 42 12.29 5.21 14.15
C GLU A 42 10.90 4.60 13.89
N ALA A 43 9.82 5.27 14.32
CA ALA A 43 8.47 4.78 14.05
C ALA A 43 8.15 4.73 12.53
N THR A 44 8.63 5.68 11.73
CA THR A 44 8.43 5.66 10.27
C THR A 44 9.29 4.59 9.58
N ASP A 45 10.49 4.32 10.06
CA ASP A 45 11.37 3.26 9.54
C ASP A 45 10.74 1.86 9.73
N TYR A 46 10.06 1.65 10.87
CA TYR A 46 9.30 0.43 11.13
C TYR A 46 7.98 0.32 10.32
N ILE A 47 7.36 1.44 9.94
CA ILE A 47 6.10 1.44 9.18
C ILE A 47 6.36 1.33 7.67
N ASP A 48 7.48 1.84 7.18
CA ASP A 48 7.86 1.79 5.76
C ASP A 48 8.15 0.34 5.31
N ASP A 49 9.04 -0.35 6.04
CA ASP A 49 9.39 -1.75 5.74
C ASP A 49 8.20 -2.71 5.90
N SER A 50 7.31 -2.50 6.87
CA SER A 50 6.24 -3.46 7.15
C SER A 50 5.07 -3.42 6.15
N LEU A 51 4.87 -2.26 5.48
CA LEU A 51 3.93 -2.15 4.36
C LEU A 51 4.59 -2.58 3.03
N GLU A 52 5.87 -2.30 2.83
CA GLU A 52 6.60 -2.71 1.62
C GLU A 52 6.89 -4.22 1.58
N ILE A 53 7.14 -4.86 2.72
CA ILE A 53 7.37 -6.32 2.81
C ILE A 53 6.11 -7.13 2.47
N LEU A 54 4.91 -6.59 2.72
CA LEU A 54 3.66 -7.24 2.32
C LEU A 54 3.52 -7.28 0.78
N ASP A 55 3.83 -6.17 0.13
CA ASP A 55 3.79 -6.05 -1.33
C ASP A 55 4.89 -6.87 -2.03
N LYS A 56 6.06 -7.01 -1.42
CA LYS A 56 7.18 -7.82 -1.94
C LYS A 56 6.86 -9.31 -2.04
N ASN A 57 5.98 -9.83 -1.19
CA ASN A 57 5.59 -11.25 -1.20
C ASN A 57 4.44 -11.55 -2.16
N LEU A 58 3.78 -10.52 -2.71
CA LEU A 58 2.74 -10.72 -3.69
C LEU A 58 3.33 -11.10 -5.05
N PRO A 59 2.62 -11.91 -5.84
CA PRO A 59 3.00 -12.16 -7.21
C PRO A 59 3.19 -10.87 -7.99
N GLN A 60 4.25 -10.80 -8.78
CA GLN A 60 4.45 -9.68 -9.70
C GLN A 60 3.66 -9.93 -10.98
N LEU A 61 2.49 -9.31 -11.11
CA LEU A 61 1.57 -9.46 -12.24
C LEU A 61 1.68 -8.33 -13.25
N ALA A 62 2.39 -7.24 -12.94
CA ALA A 62 2.54 -6.11 -13.86
C ALA A 62 3.06 -6.54 -15.24
N GLY A 63 2.54 -5.89 -16.30
CA GLY A 63 3.01 -6.05 -17.67
C GLY A 63 1.95 -6.56 -18.64
N PRO A 64 2.38 -6.96 -19.86
CA PRO A 64 1.48 -7.47 -20.88
C PRO A 64 0.99 -8.87 -20.53
N TRP A 65 -0.26 -9.12 -20.91
CA TRP A 65 -0.94 -10.41 -20.84
C TRP A 65 -1.69 -10.65 -22.15
N TYR A 66 -2.26 -11.85 -22.30
CA TYR A 66 -2.98 -12.23 -23.50
C TYR A 66 -4.21 -13.06 -23.18
N ILE A 67 -5.31 -12.81 -23.89
CA ILE A 67 -6.53 -13.64 -23.92
C ILE A 67 -6.82 -14.01 -25.36
N SER A 68 -6.89 -15.30 -25.68
CA SER A 68 -7.14 -15.78 -27.04
C SER A 68 -6.25 -15.12 -28.13
N GLY A 69 -5.00 -14.80 -27.80
CA GLY A 69 -4.06 -14.11 -28.69
C GLY A 69 -4.16 -12.58 -28.73
N ALA A 70 -5.21 -11.98 -28.16
CA ALA A 70 -5.37 -10.53 -28.04
C ALA A 70 -4.63 -10.01 -26.80
N LYS A 71 -3.97 -8.85 -26.95
CA LYS A 71 -3.15 -8.25 -25.89
C LYS A 71 -4.03 -7.60 -24.82
N THR A 72 -3.68 -7.84 -23.56
CA THR A 72 -4.22 -7.23 -22.35
C THR A 72 -3.08 -6.67 -21.49
N PHE A 73 -3.39 -6.00 -20.39
CA PHE A 73 -2.37 -5.43 -19.51
C PHE A 73 -2.78 -5.47 -18.04
N VAL A 74 -1.79 -5.56 -17.17
CA VAL A 74 -1.95 -5.37 -15.73
C VAL A 74 -0.99 -4.28 -15.28
N HIS A 75 -1.51 -3.24 -14.65
CA HIS A 75 -0.72 -2.34 -13.81
C HIS A 75 -0.84 -2.80 -12.36
N GLN A 76 0.27 -2.73 -11.63
CA GLN A 76 0.35 -3.14 -10.23
C GLN A 76 1.04 -2.05 -9.41
N TYR A 77 0.42 -1.68 -8.30
CA TYR A 77 0.90 -0.72 -7.32
C TYR A 77 0.76 -1.38 -5.95
N GLY A 78 1.75 -2.18 -5.58
CA GLY A 78 1.66 -3.04 -4.40
C GLY A 78 0.55 -4.09 -4.53
N ALA A 79 -0.33 -4.15 -3.53
CA ALA A 79 -1.52 -4.99 -3.54
C ALA A 79 -2.65 -4.51 -4.47
N GLN A 80 -2.56 -3.30 -5.01
CA GLN A 80 -3.57 -2.74 -5.93
C GLN A 80 -3.25 -3.07 -7.38
N LEU A 81 -4.29 -3.40 -8.14
CA LEU A 81 -4.20 -3.80 -9.54
C LEU A 81 -5.12 -2.94 -10.42
N VAL A 82 -4.71 -2.74 -11.67
CA VAL A 82 -5.59 -2.27 -12.74
C VAL A 82 -5.45 -3.23 -13.91
N PHE A 83 -6.54 -3.91 -14.23
CA PHE A 83 -6.66 -4.81 -15.38
C PHE A 83 -7.17 -4.02 -16.58
N ILE A 84 -6.54 -4.23 -17.75
CA ILE A 84 -6.96 -3.67 -19.04
C ILE A 84 -7.24 -4.86 -19.96
N ASN A 85 -8.49 -5.07 -20.37
CA ASN A 85 -8.83 -6.18 -21.24
C ASN A 85 -8.51 -5.89 -22.72
N GLU A 86 -8.81 -6.85 -23.58
CA GLU A 86 -8.56 -6.80 -25.02
C GLU A 86 -9.34 -5.71 -25.76
N HIS A 87 -10.39 -5.18 -25.15
CA HIS A 87 -11.20 -4.08 -25.65
C HIS A 87 -10.76 -2.72 -25.08
N GLY A 88 -9.71 -2.68 -24.25
CA GLY A 88 -9.24 -1.47 -23.56
C GLY A 88 -10.08 -1.08 -22.33
N SER A 89 -11.08 -1.89 -21.96
CA SER A 89 -11.87 -1.66 -20.74
C SER A 89 -11.01 -1.89 -19.52
N LEU A 90 -11.15 -1.00 -18.54
CA LEU A 90 -10.41 -1.03 -17.28
C LEU A 90 -11.23 -1.71 -16.18
N SER A 91 -10.54 -2.38 -15.26
CA SER A 91 -11.07 -2.71 -13.95
C SER A 91 -10.00 -2.52 -12.89
N ARG A 92 -10.36 -1.82 -11.81
CA ARG A 92 -9.60 -1.85 -10.56
C ARG A 92 -9.63 -3.27 -10.00
N GLY A 93 -8.63 -3.60 -9.22
CA GLY A 93 -8.53 -4.89 -8.57
C GLY A 93 -7.54 -4.92 -7.44
N TYR A 94 -7.45 -6.09 -6.82
CA TYR A 94 -6.57 -6.35 -5.70
C TYR A 94 -6.28 -7.85 -5.58
N PHE A 95 -5.23 -8.20 -4.84
CA PHE A 95 -4.98 -9.58 -4.41
C PHE A 95 -5.92 -9.96 -3.26
N LEU A 96 -6.72 -11.01 -3.46
CA LEU A 96 -7.46 -11.65 -2.37
C LEU A 96 -6.54 -12.52 -1.52
N SER A 97 -5.53 -13.13 -2.15
CA SER A 97 -4.44 -13.89 -1.55
C SER A 97 -3.25 -13.95 -2.51
N ASN A 98 -2.14 -14.58 -2.14
CA ASN A 98 -0.98 -14.77 -3.04
C ASN A 98 -1.29 -15.64 -4.26
N THR A 99 -2.48 -16.25 -4.34
CA THR A 99 -2.90 -17.10 -5.47
C THR A 99 -4.23 -16.66 -6.07
N GLU A 100 -4.83 -15.56 -5.62
CA GLU A 100 -6.13 -15.10 -6.09
C GLU A 100 -6.20 -13.58 -6.20
N VAL A 101 -6.88 -13.10 -7.25
CA VAL A 101 -7.12 -11.69 -7.51
C VAL A 101 -8.61 -11.42 -7.76
N VAL A 102 -9.02 -10.17 -7.63
CA VAL A 102 -10.39 -9.72 -7.93
C VAL A 102 -10.34 -8.51 -8.84
N ALA A 103 -11.15 -8.53 -9.91
CA ALA A 103 -11.46 -7.38 -10.77
C ALA A 103 -12.82 -6.79 -10.37
N ILE A 104 -12.78 -5.67 -9.63
CA ILE A 104 -13.94 -5.06 -8.97
C ILE A 104 -14.99 -4.59 -9.97
N ASP A 105 -14.56 -3.84 -10.99
CA ASP A 105 -15.46 -3.16 -11.93
C ASP A 105 -16.07 -4.11 -12.96
N TRP A 106 -15.60 -5.36 -13.00
CA TRP A 106 -16.20 -6.46 -13.79
C TRP A 106 -17.09 -7.37 -12.94
N GLY A 107 -17.73 -6.80 -11.90
CA GLY A 107 -18.66 -7.52 -11.03
C GLY A 107 -17.98 -8.37 -9.97
N ASN A 108 -16.85 -7.91 -9.43
CA ASN A 108 -15.98 -8.68 -8.52
C ASN A 108 -15.54 -10.03 -9.12
N LEU A 109 -15.21 -10.02 -10.41
CA LEU A 109 -14.74 -11.20 -11.12
C LEU A 109 -13.45 -11.70 -10.48
N ARG A 110 -13.46 -12.92 -9.96
CA ARG A 110 -12.28 -13.52 -9.32
C ARG A 110 -11.43 -14.27 -10.34
N GLY A 111 -10.12 -14.23 -10.13
CA GLY A 111 -9.13 -14.97 -10.90
C GLY A 111 -8.20 -15.77 -10.00
N SER A 112 -7.96 -17.04 -10.34
CA SER A 112 -6.95 -17.88 -9.69
C SER A 112 -5.63 -17.80 -10.45
N LEU A 113 -4.53 -17.61 -9.74
CA LEU A 113 -3.19 -17.61 -10.30
C LEU A 113 -2.64 -19.05 -10.37
N SER A 114 -2.04 -19.40 -11.50
CA SER A 114 -1.42 -20.72 -11.70
C SER A 114 -0.17 -20.61 -12.59
N GLY A 115 0.52 -21.73 -12.83
CA GLY A 115 1.71 -21.77 -13.69
C GLY A 115 2.87 -20.91 -13.18
N GLY A 116 2.99 -20.72 -11.86
CA GLY A 116 3.97 -19.77 -11.31
C GLY A 116 3.59 -18.31 -11.56
N ASN A 117 2.29 -17.99 -11.52
CA ASN A 117 1.73 -16.64 -11.74
C ASN A 117 1.90 -16.14 -13.19
N THR A 118 1.92 -17.08 -14.15
CA THR A 118 1.94 -16.80 -15.60
C THR A 118 0.58 -17.04 -16.24
N VAL A 119 -0.39 -17.56 -15.49
CA VAL A 119 -1.77 -17.76 -15.93
C VAL A 119 -2.74 -17.24 -14.88
N ILE A 120 -3.73 -16.46 -15.31
CA ILE A 120 -4.91 -16.08 -14.51
C ILE A 120 -6.12 -16.82 -15.08
N ILE A 121 -6.73 -17.67 -14.25
CA ILE A 121 -7.95 -18.41 -14.58
C ILE A 121 -9.13 -17.63 -14.00
N TRP A 122 -9.89 -16.92 -14.84
CA TRP A 122 -11.03 -16.13 -14.39
C TRP A 122 -12.28 -17.01 -14.21
N HIS A 123 -13.10 -16.72 -13.21
CA HIS A 123 -14.34 -17.47 -12.93
C HIS A 123 -15.39 -17.41 -14.05
N ASN A 124 -15.28 -16.47 -14.99
CA ASN A 124 -16.13 -16.43 -16.19
C ASN A 124 -15.66 -17.41 -17.29
N GLY A 125 -14.64 -18.23 -17.01
CA GLY A 125 -14.10 -19.23 -17.93
C GLY A 125 -13.02 -18.71 -18.88
N THR A 126 -12.62 -17.43 -18.79
CA THR A 126 -11.53 -16.89 -19.60
C THR A 126 -10.17 -17.10 -18.93
N TYR A 127 -9.11 -17.15 -19.74
CA TYR A 127 -7.74 -17.36 -19.29
C TYR A 127 -6.87 -16.25 -19.82
N TRP A 128 -6.11 -15.60 -18.94
CA TRP A 128 -5.05 -14.69 -19.33
C TRP A 128 -3.70 -15.37 -19.15
N TYR A 129 -2.79 -15.21 -20.10
CA TYR A 129 -1.45 -15.80 -20.06
C TYR A 129 -0.36 -14.81 -20.48
N ARG A 130 0.90 -15.07 -20.09
CA ARG A 130 2.10 -14.33 -20.52
C ARG A 130 3.33 -15.23 -20.56
#